data_AF-A0A3S1MSV2-F1
#
_entry.id   AF-A0A3S1MSV2-F1
#
_cell.length_a   1.000
_cell.length_b   1.000
_cell.length_c   1.000
_cell.angle_alpha   90.00
_cell.angle_beta   90.00
_cell.angle_gamma   90.00
#
_symmetry.space_group_name_H-M   'P 1'
#
loop_
_entity.id
_entity.type
_entity.pdbx_description
1 polymer ?
#
loop_
_entity_poly.entity_id
_entity_poly.type
_entity_poly.pdbx_seq_one_letter_code
_entity_poly.pdbx_strand_id
1 'polypeptide(L)'
;MSEWWTYRLEDFLLFSPRVYWRMFELHNAAFWPLHLLTLASGLVIVLLVLRRPRRHGLWIALILAALFASVGWSFLWSRYAVINWAIAYVAPAFGLQALLLAIGGAHGGLAFDRRDIAGRFGLLLLAVGLVVYPLLPPLFGRPWASAEIFGLAPDPTAIATLGVLLAASGPVPLLFPIPLLWLLLSGLTLHAMGDPQAWLPLLAAATTVAALALRRIAR
;
A
#
# COMPACT_ATOMS: atom_id res chain seq x y z
N MET A 1 0.58 13.93 -36.88
CA MET A 1 0.30 13.60 -35.48
C MET A 1 1.55 12.98 -34.85
N SER A 2 2.58 13.79 -34.63
CA SER A 2 3.96 13.38 -34.36
C SER A 2 4.54 14.08 -33.13
N GLU A 3 3.71 14.36 -32.13
CA GLU A 3 4.07 15.17 -30.95
C GLU A 3 3.94 14.38 -29.64
N TRP A 4 3.55 13.10 -29.67
CA TRP A 4 3.25 12.38 -28.42
C TRP A 4 4.51 11.92 -27.67
N TRP A 5 5.65 11.84 -28.35
CA TRP A 5 6.94 11.48 -27.77
C TRP A 5 7.70 12.66 -27.15
N THR A 6 7.19 13.89 -27.26
CA THR A 6 7.78 15.07 -26.60
C THR A 6 7.29 15.23 -25.16
N TYR A 7 6.11 14.67 -24.85
CA TYR A 7 5.57 14.68 -23.49
C TYR A 7 6.46 13.89 -22.54
N ARG A 8 6.71 14.50 -21.39
CA ARG A 8 7.36 13.88 -20.25
C ARG A 8 6.33 13.59 -19.16
N LEU A 9 6.72 12.82 -18.17
CA LEU A 9 5.83 12.43 -17.08
C LEU A 9 5.37 13.66 -16.27
N GLU A 10 6.23 14.67 -16.16
CA GLU A 10 5.94 15.91 -15.44
C GLU A 10 4.81 16.72 -16.10
N ASP A 11 4.63 16.61 -17.43
CA ASP A 11 3.59 17.32 -18.17
C ASP A 11 2.17 16.82 -17.81
N PHE A 12 2.06 15.64 -17.17
CA PHE A 12 0.79 15.06 -16.72
C PHE A 12 0.48 15.33 -15.24
N LEU A 13 1.34 16.06 -14.52
CA LEU A 13 1.06 16.44 -13.14
C LEU A 13 0.02 17.56 -13.08
N LEU A 14 -1.10 17.27 -12.44
CA LEU A 14 -2.24 18.18 -12.31
C LEU A 14 -2.15 19.11 -11.08
N PHE A 15 -1.11 18.93 -10.26
CA PHE A 15 -0.95 19.59 -8.97
C PHE A 15 0.53 19.77 -8.62
N SER A 16 0.81 20.70 -7.71
CA SER A 16 2.17 20.92 -7.20
C SER A 16 2.47 20.03 -5.98
N PRO A 17 3.75 19.76 -5.68
CA PRO A 17 4.15 18.98 -4.48
C PRO A 17 3.57 19.56 -3.18
N ARG A 18 3.45 20.89 -3.07
CA ARG A 18 2.84 21.54 -1.90
C ARG A 18 1.37 21.14 -1.73
N VAL A 19 0.60 21.10 -2.81
CA VAL A 19 -0.83 20.70 -2.77
C VAL A 19 -0.94 19.22 -2.41
N TYR A 20 -0.06 18.37 -2.97
CA TYR A 20 0.00 16.94 -2.67
C TYR A 20 0.25 16.66 -1.19
N TRP A 21 1.30 17.25 -0.60
CA TRP A 21 1.62 17.01 0.81
C TRP A 21 0.60 17.64 1.76
N ARG A 22 0.03 18.79 1.40
CA ARG A 22 -1.07 19.41 2.17
C ARG A 22 -2.32 18.54 2.23
N MET A 23 -2.59 17.74 1.20
CA MET A 23 -3.70 16.78 1.20
C MET A 23 -3.53 15.75 2.33
N PHE A 24 -2.32 15.22 2.54
CA PHE A 24 -2.04 14.30 3.65
C PHE A 24 -2.22 14.97 5.01
N GLU A 25 -1.74 16.20 5.18
CA GLU A 25 -1.93 16.96 6.42
C GLU A 25 -3.41 17.14 6.77
N LEU A 26 -4.23 17.54 5.80
CA LEU A 26 -5.66 17.75 5.99
C LEU A 26 -6.40 16.42 6.24
N HIS A 27 -6.00 15.35 5.55
CA HIS A 27 -6.55 14.03 5.79
C HIS A 27 -6.21 13.53 7.20
N ASN A 28 -4.95 13.62 7.60
CA ASN A 28 -4.50 13.21 8.92
C ASN A 28 -5.17 14.03 10.03
N ALA A 29 -5.31 15.34 9.88
CA ALA A 29 -6.01 16.16 10.86
C ALA A 29 -7.50 15.77 10.98
N ALA A 30 -8.17 15.46 9.87
CA ALA A 30 -9.59 15.10 9.86
C ALA A 30 -9.87 13.72 10.46
N PHE A 31 -8.92 12.79 10.36
CA PHE A 31 -9.09 11.41 10.83
C PHE A 31 -8.45 11.15 12.19
N TRP A 32 -7.86 12.14 12.86
CA TRP A 32 -7.45 11.96 14.26
C TRP A 32 -8.69 11.64 15.14
N PRO A 33 -8.66 10.61 16.02
CA PRO A 33 -7.53 9.78 16.45
C PRO A 33 -7.44 8.38 15.79
N LEU A 34 -8.08 8.17 14.63
CA LEU A 34 -8.14 6.88 13.92
C LEU A 34 -6.75 6.30 13.61
N HIS A 35 -5.72 7.14 13.54
CA HIS A 35 -4.29 6.80 13.44
C HIS A 35 -3.89 5.70 14.43
N LEU A 36 -4.33 5.83 15.68
CA LEU A 36 -4.00 4.86 16.73
C LEU A 36 -4.66 3.51 16.45
N LEU A 37 -5.90 3.53 15.96
CA LEU A 37 -6.65 2.31 15.64
C LEU A 37 -6.08 1.61 14.41
N THR A 38 -5.68 2.35 13.36
CA THR A 38 -5.09 1.72 12.17
C THR A 38 -3.71 1.15 12.47
N LEU A 39 -2.87 1.85 13.24
CA LEU A 39 -1.58 1.31 13.70
C LEU A 39 -1.77 0.09 14.62
N ALA A 40 -2.73 0.13 15.55
CA ALA A 40 -3.07 -1.01 16.38
C ALA A 40 -3.54 -2.22 15.53
N SER A 41 -4.32 -1.99 14.48
CA SER A 41 -4.72 -3.04 13.55
C SER A 41 -3.53 -3.68 12.82
N GLY A 42 -2.50 -2.88 12.50
CA GLY A 42 -1.22 -3.36 11.97
C GLY A 42 -0.49 -4.26 12.95
N LEU A 43 -0.43 -3.89 14.23
CA LEU A 43 0.14 -4.73 15.29
C LEU A 43 -0.65 -6.03 15.47
N VAL A 44 -1.98 -5.99 15.37
CA VAL A 44 -2.85 -7.17 15.39
C VAL A 44 -2.52 -8.09 14.21
N ILE A 45 -2.33 -7.56 12.99
CA ILE A 45 -1.91 -8.34 11.83
C ILE A 45 -0.57 -9.05 12.12
N VAL A 46 0.44 -8.33 12.63
CA VAL A 46 1.73 -8.92 12.99
C VAL A 46 1.54 -10.05 14.01
N LEU A 47 0.74 -9.83 15.06
CA LEU A 47 0.47 -10.84 16.07
C LEU A 47 -0.22 -12.08 15.48
N LEU A 48 -1.18 -11.90 14.59
CA LEU A 48 -1.90 -13.00 13.92
C LEU A 48 -0.96 -13.82 13.02
N VAL A 49 -0.03 -13.17 12.30
CA VAL A 49 0.98 -13.84 11.48
C VAL A 49 1.94 -14.69 12.33
N LEU A 50 2.32 -14.19 13.51
CA LEU A 50 3.25 -14.86 14.41
C LEU A 50 2.60 -15.99 15.23
N ARG A 51 1.40 -15.75 15.78
CA ARG A 51 0.72 -16.68 16.70
C ARG A 51 -0.14 -17.72 16.00
N ARG A 52 -0.62 -17.39 14.79
CA ARG A 52 -1.39 -18.29 13.90
C ARG A 52 -2.57 -19.02 14.59
N PRO A 53 -3.43 -18.33 15.37
CA PRO A 53 -4.62 -18.95 15.96
C PRO A 53 -5.58 -19.48 14.88
N ARG A 54 -6.62 -20.23 15.28
CA ARG A 54 -7.67 -20.66 14.34
C ARG A 54 -8.25 -19.45 13.59
N ARG A 55 -8.42 -19.59 12.26
CA ARG A 55 -8.92 -18.54 11.36
C ARG A 55 -8.07 -17.25 11.30
N HIS A 56 -6.78 -17.29 11.68
CA HIS A 56 -5.89 -16.12 11.59
C HIS A 56 -5.87 -15.49 10.18
N GLY A 57 -5.83 -16.30 9.13
CA GLY A 57 -5.86 -15.83 7.73
C GLY A 57 -7.11 -15.04 7.38
N LEU A 58 -8.28 -15.48 7.85
CA LEU A 58 -9.54 -14.77 7.67
C LEU A 58 -9.50 -13.39 8.36
N TRP A 59 -9.06 -13.34 9.62
CA TRP A 59 -9.00 -12.07 10.35
C TRP A 59 -8.01 -11.08 9.73
N ILE A 60 -6.83 -11.54 9.29
CA ILE A 60 -5.86 -10.70 8.56
C ILE A 60 -6.50 -10.15 7.28
N ALA A 61 -7.16 -11.01 6.49
CA ALA A 61 -7.86 -10.61 5.28
C ALA A 61 -8.95 -9.56 5.54
N LEU A 62 -9.79 -9.76 6.57
CA LEU A 62 -10.88 -8.84 6.90
C LEU A 62 -10.36 -7.48 7.37
N ILE A 63 -9.30 -7.46 8.18
CA ILE A 63 -8.65 -6.20 8.60
C ILE A 63 -8.12 -5.47 7.37
N LEU A 64 -7.32 -6.14 6.54
CA LEU A 64 -6.77 -5.53 5.33
C LEU A 64 -7.87 -5.08 4.36
N ALA A 65 -8.95 -5.86 4.22
CA ALA A 65 -10.09 -5.48 3.39
C ALA A 65 -10.76 -4.20 3.88
N ALA A 66 -11.01 -4.09 5.19
CA ALA A 66 -11.57 -2.88 5.78
C ALA A 66 -10.65 -1.66 5.57
N LEU A 67 -9.33 -1.83 5.72
CA LEU A 67 -8.35 -0.77 5.47
C LEU A 67 -8.30 -0.36 4.00
N PHE A 68 -8.30 -1.31 3.06
CA PHE A 68 -8.34 -0.99 1.62
C PHE A 68 -9.60 -0.25 1.23
N ALA A 69 -10.76 -0.70 1.71
CA ALA A 69 -12.03 -0.01 1.46
C ALA A 69 -12.01 1.41 2.06
N SER A 70 -11.52 1.55 3.29
CA SER A 70 -11.42 2.84 3.98
C SER A 70 -10.48 3.80 3.25
N VAL A 71 -9.28 3.37 2.86
CA VAL A 71 -8.30 4.17 2.11
C VAL A 71 -8.86 4.56 0.73
N GLY A 72 -9.47 3.61 0.02
CA GLY A 72 -10.08 3.85 -1.28
C GLY A 72 -11.16 4.93 -1.22
N TRP A 73 -12.01 4.89 -0.20
CA TRP A 73 -13.09 5.85 0.00
C TRP A 73 -12.60 7.20 0.54
N SER A 74 -11.90 7.18 1.68
CA SER A 74 -11.58 8.39 2.47
C SER A 74 -10.41 9.18 1.91
N PHE A 75 -9.44 8.50 1.31
CA PHE A 75 -8.24 9.13 0.77
C PHE A 75 -8.34 9.26 -0.76
N LEU A 76 -8.42 8.14 -1.49
CA LEU A 76 -8.36 8.19 -2.95
C LEU A 76 -9.57 8.91 -3.55
N TRP A 77 -10.79 8.47 -3.22
CA TRP A 77 -12.01 9.06 -3.79
C TRP A 77 -12.29 10.46 -3.23
N SER A 78 -12.24 10.62 -1.91
CA SER A 78 -12.71 11.85 -1.26
C SER A 78 -11.69 12.99 -1.25
N ARG A 79 -10.39 12.71 -1.39
CA ARG A 79 -9.32 13.73 -1.32
C ARG A 79 -8.50 13.78 -2.59
N TYR A 80 -7.96 12.64 -3.02
CA TYR A 80 -6.99 12.63 -4.11
C TYR A 80 -7.63 12.81 -5.48
N ALA A 81 -8.83 12.27 -5.72
CA ALA A 81 -9.58 12.48 -6.95
C ALA A 81 -9.95 13.95 -7.20
N VAL A 82 -10.00 14.79 -6.16
CA VAL A 82 -10.30 16.22 -6.28
C VAL A 82 -9.16 16.98 -6.96
N ILE A 83 -7.91 16.63 -6.68
CA ILE A 83 -6.73 17.25 -7.27
C ILE A 83 -6.18 16.47 -8.48
N ASN A 84 -6.58 15.21 -8.63
CA ASN A 84 -6.16 14.33 -9.70
C ASN A 84 -7.34 13.47 -10.16
N TRP A 85 -8.08 13.94 -11.18
CA TRP A 85 -9.30 13.29 -11.66
C TRP A 85 -9.08 11.83 -12.08
N ALA A 86 -7.87 11.46 -12.53
CA ALA A 86 -7.55 10.08 -12.92
C ALA A 86 -7.73 9.09 -11.74
N ILE A 87 -7.57 9.56 -10.50
CA ILE A 87 -7.73 8.75 -9.30
C ILE A 87 -9.19 8.30 -9.09
N ALA A 88 -10.18 8.98 -9.68
CA ALA A 88 -11.56 8.50 -9.67
C ALA A 88 -11.72 7.12 -10.32
N TYR A 89 -10.86 6.77 -11.29
CA TYR A 89 -10.83 5.45 -11.93
C TYR A 89 -9.99 4.43 -11.16
N VAL A 90 -9.02 4.88 -10.36
CA VAL A 90 -8.14 4.03 -9.55
C VAL A 90 -8.80 3.64 -8.23
N ALA A 91 -9.55 4.54 -7.60
CA ALA A 91 -10.17 4.32 -6.30
C ALA A 91 -11.09 3.07 -6.23
N PRO A 92 -11.92 2.74 -7.25
CA PRO A 92 -12.69 1.50 -7.27
C PRO A 92 -11.84 0.22 -7.20
N ALA A 93 -10.59 0.27 -7.71
CA ALA A 93 -9.68 -0.88 -7.62
C ALA A 93 -9.33 -1.20 -6.15
N PHE A 94 -9.26 -0.21 -5.26
CA PHE A 94 -9.07 -0.47 -3.83
C PHE A 94 -10.27 -1.17 -3.20
N GLY A 95 -11.49 -0.84 -3.64
CA GLY A 95 -12.70 -1.58 -3.28
C GLY A 95 -12.69 -3.02 -3.79
N LEU A 96 -12.24 -3.23 -5.03
CA LEU A 96 -12.04 -4.58 -5.59
C LEU A 96 -11.00 -5.37 -4.79
N GLN A 97 -9.86 -4.77 -4.45
CA GLN A 97 -8.85 -5.40 -3.60
C GLN A 97 -9.42 -5.80 -2.23
N ALA A 98 -10.24 -4.96 -1.62
CA ALA A 98 -10.93 -5.28 -0.37
C ALA A 98 -11.84 -6.51 -0.51
N LEU A 99 -12.62 -6.58 -1.59
CA LEU A 99 -13.48 -7.73 -1.88
C LEU A 99 -12.65 -9.00 -2.11
N LEU A 100 -11.59 -8.93 -2.92
CA LEU A 100 -10.71 -10.06 -3.18
C LEU A 100 -10.03 -10.56 -1.90
N LEU A 101 -9.60 -9.65 -1.01
CA LEU A 101 -9.04 -10.00 0.30
C LEU A 101 -10.06 -10.77 1.14
N ALA A 102 -11.30 -10.26 1.26
CA ALA A 102 -12.36 -10.91 2.02
C ALA A 102 -12.68 -12.32 1.49
N ILE A 103 -12.81 -12.47 0.17
CA ILE A 103 -13.07 -13.76 -0.50
C ILE A 103 -11.88 -14.71 -0.33
N GLY A 104 -10.65 -14.22 -0.52
CA GLY A 104 -9.43 -15.01 -0.37
C GLY A 104 -9.23 -15.50 1.08
N GLY A 105 -9.53 -14.66 2.06
CA GLY A 105 -9.51 -15.02 3.47
C GLY A 105 -10.56 -16.06 3.86
N ALA A 106 -11.78 -15.93 3.34
CA ALA A 106 -12.88 -16.86 3.59
C ALA A 106 -12.59 -18.27 3.05
N HIS A 107 -11.91 -18.37 1.90
CA HIS A 107 -11.48 -19.63 1.29
C HIS A 107 -10.15 -20.17 1.85
N GLY A 108 -9.59 -19.57 2.91
CA GLY A 108 -8.34 -20.04 3.51
C GLY A 108 -7.08 -19.77 2.68
N GLY A 109 -7.13 -18.82 1.73
CA GLY A 109 -6.01 -18.45 0.86
C GLY A 109 -4.83 -17.78 1.58
N LEU A 110 -4.99 -17.36 2.84
CA LEU A 110 -3.94 -16.76 3.65
C LEU A 110 -3.51 -17.70 4.78
N ALA A 111 -2.66 -18.68 4.45
CA ALA A 111 -1.95 -19.50 5.43
C ALA A 111 -0.52 -18.99 5.60
N PHE A 112 0.00 -18.97 6.83
CA PHE A 112 1.32 -18.40 7.15
C PHE A 112 2.28 -19.48 7.66
N ASP A 113 2.49 -20.54 6.91
CA ASP A 113 3.42 -21.63 7.26
C ASP A 113 4.83 -21.46 6.63
N ARG A 114 5.00 -20.50 5.70
CA ARG A 114 6.26 -20.25 5.01
C ARG A 114 7.39 -19.87 5.97
N ARG A 115 8.59 -20.40 5.70
CA ARG A 115 9.83 -20.08 6.42
C ARG A 115 11.00 -19.71 5.50
N ASP A 116 10.72 -19.56 4.21
CA ASP A 116 11.71 -19.24 3.19
C ASP A 116 12.10 -17.75 3.19
N ILE A 117 13.13 -17.41 2.40
CA ILE A 117 13.62 -16.04 2.25
C ILE A 117 12.49 -15.09 1.85
N ALA A 118 11.61 -15.53 0.96
CA ALA A 118 10.52 -14.70 0.47
C ALA A 118 9.46 -14.43 1.57
N GLY A 119 9.25 -15.35 2.51
CA GLY A 119 8.42 -15.12 3.69
C GLY A 119 9.05 -14.12 4.66
N ARG A 120 10.36 -14.23 4.92
CA ARG A 120 11.10 -13.25 5.75
C ARG A 120 11.11 -11.86 5.12
N PHE A 121 11.27 -11.79 3.81
CA PHE A 121 11.18 -10.55 3.06
C PHE A 121 9.77 -9.94 3.14
N GLY A 122 8.73 -10.77 3.12
CA GLY A 122 7.36 -10.32 3.36
C GLY A 122 7.19 -9.64 4.73
N LEU A 123 7.76 -10.23 5.79
CA LEU A 123 7.74 -9.61 7.12
C LEU A 123 8.51 -8.28 7.18
N LEU A 124 9.61 -8.18 6.44
CA LEU A 124 10.36 -6.93 6.31
C LEU A 124 9.50 -5.85 5.63
N LEU A 125 8.84 -6.15 4.51
CA LEU A 125 7.93 -5.19 3.86
C LEU A 125 6.76 -4.79 4.76
N LEU A 126 6.19 -5.74 5.51
CA LEU A 126 5.18 -5.44 6.53
C LEU A 126 5.69 -4.41 7.55
N ALA A 127 6.91 -4.61 8.07
CA ALA A 127 7.52 -3.67 8.99
C ALA A 127 7.82 -2.31 8.33
N VAL A 128 8.25 -2.29 7.06
CA VAL A 128 8.50 -1.05 6.31
C VAL A 128 7.22 -0.23 6.18
N GLY A 129 6.10 -0.84 5.77
CA GLY A 129 4.81 -0.14 5.64
C GLY A 129 4.27 0.36 6.98
N LEU A 130 4.47 -0.38 8.06
CA LEU A 130 3.97 -0.01 9.39
C LEU A 130 4.82 1.03 10.12
N VAL A 131 6.15 0.96 9.98
CA VAL A 131 7.09 1.70 10.81
C VAL A 131 7.91 2.68 10.00
N VAL A 132 8.58 2.22 8.94
CA VAL A 132 9.51 3.08 8.19
C VAL A 132 8.75 4.18 7.46
N TYR A 133 7.65 3.83 6.80
CA TYR A 133 6.91 4.74 5.94
C TYR A 133 6.31 5.96 6.67
N PRO A 134 5.64 5.80 7.84
CA PRO A 134 5.15 6.95 8.61
C PRO A 134 6.25 7.88 9.14
N LEU A 135 7.48 7.39 9.24
CA LEU A 135 8.64 8.14 9.76
C LEU A 135 9.41 8.90 8.66
N LEU A 136 9.04 8.73 7.39
CA LEU A 136 9.73 9.37 6.26
C LEU A 136 9.63 10.89 6.19
N PRO A 137 8.47 11.54 6.43
CA PRO A 137 8.34 12.96 6.12
C PRO A 137 9.42 13.84 6.81
N PRO A 138 9.72 13.69 8.11
CA PRO A 138 10.79 14.45 8.75
C PRO A 138 12.18 14.26 8.12
N LEU A 139 12.48 13.06 7.60
CA LEU A 139 13.76 12.77 6.93
C LEU A 139 13.91 13.54 5.61
N PHE A 140 12.79 13.98 5.03
CA PHE A 140 12.74 14.78 3.82
C PHE A 140 12.35 16.24 4.11
N GLY A 141 12.49 16.71 5.36
CA GLY A 141 12.20 18.09 5.76
C GLY A 141 10.72 18.46 5.79
N ARG A 142 9.82 17.46 5.79
CA ARG A 142 8.36 17.65 5.87
C ARG A 142 7.84 17.52 7.31
N PRO A 143 6.73 18.18 7.66
CA PRO A 143 6.15 18.07 9.00
C PRO A 143 5.56 16.68 9.26
N TRP A 144 5.52 16.25 10.52
CA TRP A 144 4.86 15.01 10.94
C TRP A 144 3.37 14.94 10.55
N ALA A 145 2.72 16.09 10.42
CA ALA A 145 1.34 16.17 9.99
C ALA A 145 1.13 15.57 8.59
N SER A 146 2.14 15.56 7.72
CA SER A 146 2.07 14.97 6.38
C SER A 146 2.46 13.49 6.36
N ALA A 147 2.53 12.82 7.52
CA ALA A 147 2.91 11.41 7.60
C ALA A 147 1.94 10.50 6.88
N GLU A 148 2.50 9.58 6.11
CA GLU A 148 1.73 8.56 5.42
C GLU A 148 1.58 7.35 6.33
N ILE A 149 0.40 7.22 6.93
CA ILE A 149 0.15 6.25 8.00
C ILE A 149 -0.58 5.03 7.46
N PHE A 150 -0.13 3.84 7.86
CA PHE A 150 -0.79 2.59 7.52
C PHE A 150 -2.29 2.63 7.84
N GLY A 151 -3.12 2.20 6.89
CA GLY A 151 -4.57 2.19 7.00
C GLY A 151 -5.28 3.54 6.77
N LEU A 152 -4.53 4.63 6.56
CA LEU A 152 -5.04 5.95 6.19
C LEU A 152 -4.47 6.44 4.85
N ALA A 153 -3.19 6.16 4.62
CA ALA A 153 -2.50 6.41 3.37
C ALA A 153 -2.38 5.12 2.52
N PRO A 154 -2.43 5.24 1.18
CA PRO A 154 -2.45 4.08 0.30
C PRO A 154 -1.11 3.37 0.18
N ASP A 155 0.02 4.08 0.11
CA ASP A 155 1.36 3.51 -0.03
C ASP A 155 1.77 2.57 1.13
N PRO A 156 1.74 2.99 2.40
CA PRO A 156 2.09 2.10 3.51
C PRO A 156 1.15 0.90 3.59
N THR A 157 -0.14 1.10 3.27
CA THR A 157 -1.15 0.03 3.26
C THR A 157 -0.88 -1.00 2.16
N ALA A 158 -0.51 -0.54 0.97
CA ALA A 158 -0.12 -1.40 -0.15
C ALA A 158 1.17 -2.17 0.15
N ILE A 159 2.22 -1.49 0.64
CA ILE A 159 3.50 -2.11 1.02
C ILE A 159 3.29 -3.20 2.09
N ALA A 160 2.57 -2.85 3.16
CA ALA A 160 2.31 -3.79 4.25
C ALA A 160 1.51 -5.02 3.76
N THR A 161 0.54 -4.80 2.87
CA THR A 161 -0.26 -5.87 2.27
C THR A 161 0.57 -6.77 1.37
N LEU A 162 1.44 -6.22 0.52
CA LEU A 162 2.39 -7.03 -0.25
C LEU A 162 3.29 -7.86 0.67
N GLY A 163 3.72 -7.29 1.80
CA GLY A 163 4.45 -8.00 2.83
C GLY A 163 3.68 -9.20 3.40
N VAL A 164 2.42 -9.01 3.75
CA VAL A 164 1.52 -10.08 4.22
C VAL A 164 1.33 -11.15 3.14
N LEU A 165 1.06 -10.75 1.90
CA LEU A 165 0.83 -11.68 0.78
C LEU A 165 2.08 -12.49 0.43
N LEU A 166 3.27 -11.89 0.54
CA LEU A 166 4.53 -12.63 0.42
C LEU A 166 4.70 -13.60 1.60
N ALA A 167 4.40 -13.20 2.82
CA ALA A 167 4.50 -14.11 3.98
C ALA A 167 3.51 -15.30 3.90
N ALA A 168 2.42 -15.17 3.15
CA ALA A 168 1.42 -16.22 2.95
C ALA A 168 1.84 -17.30 1.93
N SER A 169 1.37 -18.53 2.12
CA SER A 169 1.60 -19.70 1.25
C SER A 169 0.45 -20.06 0.31
N GLY A 170 -0.77 -19.58 0.57
CA GLY A 170 -1.95 -19.98 -0.20
C GLY A 170 -2.04 -19.34 -1.60
N PRO A 171 -2.98 -19.83 -2.45
CA PRO A 171 -3.13 -19.39 -3.83
C PRO A 171 -3.83 -18.03 -3.92
N VAL A 172 -3.08 -16.96 -3.69
CA VAL A 172 -3.61 -15.58 -3.76
C VAL A 172 -2.93 -14.69 -4.83
N PRO A 173 -2.59 -15.20 -6.03
CA PRO A 173 -1.89 -14.40 -7.04
C PRO A 173 -2.69 -13.16 -7.48
N LEU A 174 -4.03 -13.23 -7.43
CA LEU A 174 -4.93 -12.12 -7.78
C LEU A 174 -4.89 -10.95 -6.78
N LEU A 175 -4.30 -11.11 -5.59
CA LEU A 175 -4.19 -10.04 -4.59
C LEU A 175 -2.96 -9.14 -4.78
N PHE A 176 -2.02 -9.51 -5.65
CA PHE A 176 -0.80 -8.75 -5.90
C PHE A 176 -0.94 -7.58 -6.89
N PRO A 177 -1.71 -7.69 -8.00
CA PRO A 177 -1.70 -6.67 -9.04
C PRO A 177 -2.11 -5.28 -8.56
N ILE A 178 -3.17 -5.15 -7.75
CA ILE A 178 -3.68 -3.83 -7.37
C ILE A 178 -2.68 -3.08 -6.46
N PRO A 179 -2.14 -3.67 -5.37
CA PRO A 179 -1.11 -3.00 -4.58
C PRO A 179 0.16 -2.71 -5.39
N LEU A 180 0.58 -3.60 -6.30
CA LEU A 180 1.76 -3.38 -7.16
C LEU A 180 1.56 -2.20 -8.11
N LEU A 181 0.45 -2.18 -8.84
CA LEU A 181 0.10 -1.11 -9.78
C LEU A 181 -0.04 0.22 -9.05
N TRP A 182 -0.59 0.21 -7.83
CA TRP A 182 -0.65 1.40 -6.99
C TRP A 182 0.73 1.93 -6.63
N LEU A 183 1.66 1.08 -6.16
CA LEU A 183 3.02 1.52 -5.81
C LEU A 183 3.81 2.00 -7.02
N LEU A 184 3.59 1.41 -8.19
CA LEU A 184 4.14 1.92 -9.45
C LEU A 184 3.58 3.31 -9.77
N LEU A 185 2.26 3.49 -9.72
CA LEU A 185 1.61 4.78 -9.97
C LEU A 185 2.09 5.86 -8.98
N SER A 186 2.12 5.54 -7.68
CA SER A 186 2.57 6.47 -6.64
C SER A 186 4.05 6.83 -6.82
N GLY A 187 4.92 5.83 -7.02
CA GLY A 187 6.33 6.06 -7.24
C GLY A 187 6.62 6.90 -8.48
N LEU A 188 5.91 6.66 -9.59
CA LEU A 188 6.00 7.49 -10.79
C LEU A 188 5.50 8.91 -10.54
N THR A 189 4.41 9.08 -9.79
CA THR A 189 3.89 10.40 -9.41
C THR A 189 4.90 11.18 -8.58
N LEU A 190 5.49 10.55 -7.56
CA LEU A 190 6.54 11.15 -6.72
C LEU A 190 7.79 11.49 -7.54
N HIS A 191 8.18 10.62 -8.48
CA HIS A 191 9.32 10.86 -9.36
C HIS A 191 9.10 12.08 -10.25
N ALA A 192 7.92 12.19 -10.87
CA ALA A 192 7.53 13.34 -11.68
C ALA A 192 7.52 14.65 -10.87
N MET A 193 7.17 14.56 -9.58
CA MET A 193 7.21 15.72 -8.67
C MET A 193 8.64 16.10 -8.25
N GLY A 194 9.66 15.33 -8.64
CA GLY A 194 11.03 15.49 -8.17
C GLY A 194 11.20 15.12 -6.69
N ASP A 195 10.29 14.35 -6.10
CA ASP A 195 10.35 14.01 -4.68
C ASP A 195 11.34 12.85 -4.43
N PRO A 196 12.32 13.04 -3.52
CA PRO A 196 13.28 11.99 -3.22
C PRO A 196 12.66 10.76 -2.55
N GLN A 197 11.41 10.80 -2.08
CA GLN A 197 10.73 9.61 -1.54
C GLN A 197 10.33 8.59 -2.63
N ALA A 198 10.35 8.99 -3.91
CA ALA A 198 9.87 8.16 -5.03
C ALA A 198 10.48 6.75 -5.12
N TRP A 199 11.73 6.59 -4.70
CA TRP A 199 12.43 5.30 -4.78
C TRP A 199 11.77 4.22 -3.91
N LEU A 200 11.13 4.57 -2.79
CA LEU A 200 10.66 3.58 -1.83
C LEU A 200 9.46 2.76 -2.34
N PRO A 201 8.34 3.36 -2.83
CA PRO A 201 7.25 2.58 -3.42
C PRO A 201 7.72 1.80 -4.66
N LEU A 202 8.59 2.37 -5.50
CA LEU A 202 9.17 1.68 -6.66
C LEU A 202 10.02 0.47 -6.26
N LEU A 203 10.87 0.62 -5.24
CA LEU A 203 11.70 -0.47 -4.72
C LEU A 203 10.84 -1.56 -4.09
N ALA A 204 9.80 -1.19 -3.32
CA ALA A 204 8.88 -2.16 -2.72
C ALA A 204 8.14 -2.97 -3.81
N ALA A 205 7.69 -2.31 -4.89
CA ALA A 205 7.09 -3.00 -6.04
C ALA A 205 8.08 -3.92 -6.76
N ALA A 206 9.27 -3.41 -7.12
CA ALA A 206 10.30 -4.16 -7.83
C ALA A 206 10.77 -5.40 -7.05
N THR A 207 11.03 -5.23 -5.75
CA THR A 207 11.47 -6.33 -4.88
C THR A 207 10.37 -7.37 -4.65
N THR A 208 9.09 -6.95 -4.60
CA THR A 208 7.96 -7.88 -4.55
C THR A 208 7.90 -8.71 -5.84
N VAL A 209 8.01 -8.08 -7.01
CA VAL A 209 8.02 -8.79 -8.30
C VAL A 209 9.20 -9.76 -8.39
N ALA A 210 10.40 -9.33 -7.98
CA ALA A 210 11.58 -10.19 -7.92
C ALA A 210 11.36 -11.40 -6.99
N ALA A 211 10.81 -11.17 -5.80
CA ALA A 211 10.48 -12.25 -4.86
C ALA A 211 9.45 -13.25 -5.43
N LEU A 212 8.47 -12.77 -6.19
CA LEU A 212 7.50 -13.63 -6.88
C LEU A 212 8.13 -14.42 -8.03
N ALA A 213 9.03 -13.81 -8.80
CA ALA A 213 9.75 -14.48 -9.87
C ALA A 213 10.65 -15.60 -9.32
N LEU A 214 11.41 -15.32 -8.27
CA LEU A 214 12.25 -16.31 -7.59
C LEU A 214 11.43 -17.49 -7.04
N ARG A 215 10.22 -17.24 -6.53
CA ARG A 215 9.30 -18.31 -6.08
C ARG A 215 8.86 -19.23 -7.21
N ARG A 216 8.66 -18.69 -8.42
CA ARG A 216 8.24 -19.48 -9.57
C ARG A 216 9.38 -20.36 -10.08
N ILE A 217 10.62 -19.88 -10.01
CA ILE A 217 11.81 -20.61 -10.45
C ILE A 217 12.16 -21.74 -9.47
N ALA A 218 11.94 -21.55 -8.17
CA ALA A 218 12.27 -22.53 -7.13
C ALA A 218 11.23 -23.65 -6.94
N ARG A 219 10.14 -23.66 -7.73
CA ARG A 219 9.11 -24.71 -7.73
C ARG A 219 9.32 -25.64 -8.92
#